data_AF-A0A960VE05-F1
#
_entry.id   AF-A0A960VE05-F1
#
_cell.length_a   1.000
_cell.length_b   1.000
_cell.length_c   1.000
_cell.angle_alpha   90.00
_cell.angle_beta   90.00
_cell.angle_gamma   90.00
#
_symmetry.space_group_name_H-M   'P 1'
#
loop_
_entity.id
_entity.type
_entity.pdbx_description
1 polymer ?
#
loop_
_entity_poly.entity_id
_entity_poly.type
_entity_poly.pdbx_seq_one_letter_code
_entity_poly.pdbx_strand_id
1 'polypeptide(L)'
;MKGKQINFYLLNSEIQEIDNYLLNQEISILGIPMPSTKLNFLNSILEPSPSFMKFLTLKKWGNRIKTRYIEEQNYYLIDIFNSPVIEFSLPFQKEKNI
;
A
#
# COMPACT_ATOMS: atom_id res chain seq x y z
N MET A 1 -8.79 8.64 -17.13
CA MET A 1 -8.69 7.16 -17.05
C MET A 1 -9.77 6.65 -16.10
N LYS A 2 -10.54 5.62 -16.48
CA LYS A 2 -11.41 4.91 -15.52
C LYS A 2 -10.53 3.93 -14.73
N GLY A 3 -10.38 4.14 -13.43
CA GLY A 3 -9.72 3.14 -12.56
C GLY A 3 -10.49 1.81 -12.64
N LYS A 4 -9.78 0.69 -12.68
CA LYS A 4 -10.37 -0.64 -12.56
C LYS A 4 -10.03 -1.17 -11.17
N GLN A 5 -11.07 -1.50 -10.40
CA GLN A 5 -10.91 -2.23 -9.16
C GLN A 5 -11.16 -3.71 -9.44
N ILE A 6 -10.30 -4.58 -8.89
CA ILE A 6 -10.46 -6.02 -8.94
C ILE A 6 -10.52 -6.49 -7.49
N ASN A 7 -11.62 -7.14 -7.14
CA ASN A 7 -11.83 -7.69 -5.81
C ASN A 7 -11.57 -9.19 -5.83
N PHE A 8 -10.80 -9.67 -4.86
CA PHE A 8 -10.55 -11.08 -4.63
C PHE A 8 -11.15 -11.49 -3.29
N TYR A 9 -11.69 -12.71 -3.24
CA TYR A 9 -12.13 -13.33 -1.99
C TYR A 9 -11.07 -14.35 -1.59
N LEU A 10 -10.49 -14.16 -0.42
CA LEU A 10 -9.33 -14.91 0.05
C LEU A 10 -9.53 -15.36 1.50
N LEU A 11 -9.04 -16.55 1.80
CA LEU A 11 -8.85 -17.08 3.14
C LEU A 11 -7.61 -16.43 3.79
N ASN A 12 -7.57 -16.40 5.12
CA ASN A 12 -6.44 -15.81 5.85
C ASN A 12 -5.10 -16.50 5.53
N SER A 13 -5.10 -17.81 5.27
CA SER A 13 -3.90 -18.55 4.87
C SER A 13 -3.35 -18.08 3.51
N GLU A 14 -4.23 -17.72 2.58
CA GLU A 14 -3.85 -17.24 1.25
C GLU A 14 -3.25 -15.83 1.30
N ILE A 15 -3.57 -15.03 2.32
CA ILE A 15 -2.96 -13.70 2.52
C ILE A 15 -1.45 -13.83 2.79
N GLN A 16 -1.03 -14.84 3.56
CA GLN A 16 0.39 -15.08 3.82
C GLN A 16 1.14 -15.51 2.54
N GLU A 17 0.49 -16.31 1.69
CA GLU A 17 1.06 -16.70 0.41
C GLU A 17 1.25 -15.50 -0.52
N ILE A 18 0.27 -14.58 -0.55
CA ILE A 18 0.35 -13.33 -1.31
C ILE A 18 1.51 -12.46 -0.80
N ASP A 19 1.63 -12.26 0.52
CA ASP A 19 2.71 -11.45 1.09
C ASP A 19 4.09 -11.96 0.65
N ASN A 20 4.31 -13.27 0.77
CA ASN A 20 5.54 -13.93 0.31
C ASN A 20 5.74 -13.79 -1.21
N TYR A 21 4.68 -13.94 -2.00
CA TYR A 21 4.73 -13.76 -3.44
C TYR A 21 5.17 -12.34 -3.82
N LEU A 22 4.58 -11.31 -3.21
CA LEU A 22 4.92 -9.91 -3.47
C LEU A 22 6.41 -9.65 -3.21
N LEU A 23 6.94 -10.15 -2.09
CA LEU A 23 8.36 -10.04 -1.75
C LEU A 23 9.26 -10.71 -2.79
N ASN A 24 8.91 -11.92 -3.21
CA ASN A 24 9.68 -12.67 -4.22
C ASN A 24 9.64 -12.02 -5.61
N GLN A 25 8.57 -11.28 -5.93
CA GLN A 25 8.44 -10.55 -7.20
C GLN A 25 9.08 -9.16 -7.18
N GLU A 26 9.87 -8.83 -6.15
CA GLU A 26 10.44 -7.50 -5.94
C GLU A 26 9.38 -6.38 -5.95
N ILE A 27 8.18 -6.67 -5.46
CA ILE A 27 7.13 -5.67 -5.25
C ILE A 27 7.40 -5.01 -3.90
N SER A 28 7.46 -3.69 -3.91
CA SER A 28 7.55 -2.87 -2.72
C SER A 28 6.17 -2.42 -2.28
N ILE A 29 5.96 -2.38 -0.97
CA ILE A 29 4.70 -2.02 -0.34
C ILE A 29 4.89 -0.65 0.31
N LEU A 30 3.99 0.29 0.06
CA LEU A 30 4.05 1.66 0.57
C LEU A 30 2.91 1.90 1.55
N GLY A 31 3.22 2.43 2.73
CA GLY A 31 2.21 2.89 3.69
C GLY A 31 1.91 4.38 3.54
N ILE A 32 0.63 4.74 3.42
CA ILE A 32 0.09 6.11 3.32
C ILE A 32 -1.03 6.36 4.36
N PRO A 33 -1.17 7.57 4.95
CA PRO A 33 -0.40 8.81 4.73
C PRO A 33 0.99 8.79 5.35
N MET A 34 1.85 9.71 4.91
CA MET A 34 3.23 9.87 5.41
C MET A 34 3.45 11.27 6.01
N PRO A 35 4.18 11.42 7.12
CA PRO A 35 4.48 12.72 7.72
C PRO A 35 5.55 13.52 6.94
N SER A 36 6.20 12.90 5.94
CA SER A 36 7.25 13.54 5.15
C SER A 36 7.20 13.07 3.70
N THR A 37 7.96 13.74 2.81
CA THR A 37 8.14 13.33 1.41
C THR A 37 8.89 12.01 1.27
N LYS A 38 9.56 11.53 2.32
CA LYS A 38 10.28 10.26 2.29
C LYS A 38 9.28 9.11 2.22
N LEU A 39 9.43 8.29 1.17
CA LEU A 39 8.62 7.10 0.99
C LEU A 39 8.79 6.13 2.16
N ASN A 40 7.68 5.70 2.75
CA ASN A 40 7.63 4.71 3.80
C ASN A 40 7.32 3.33 3.21
N PHE A 41 8.36 2.53 2.99
CA PHE A 41 8.22 1.17 2.49
C PHE A 41 8.05 0.19 3.66
N LEU A 42 7.01 -0.64 3.59
CA LEU A 42 6.72 -1.70 4.54
C LEU A 42 7.41 -3.00 4.11
N ASN A 43 7.71 -3.85 5.09
CA ASN A 43 8.27 -5.18 4.81
C ASN A 43 7.20 -6.22 4.50
N SER A 44 5.92 -5.93 4.81
CA SER A 44 4.81 -6.87 4.63
C SER A 44 3.46 -6.16 4.47
N ILE A 45 2.55 -6.75 3.70
CA ILE A 45 1.15 -6.30 3.61
C ILE A 45 0.36 -6.61 4.88
N LEU A 46 0.91 -7.44 5.77
CA LEU A 46 0.35 -7.73 7.09
C LEU A 46 0.87 -6.81 8.19
N GLU A 47 1.92 -6.04 7.90
CA GLU A 47 2.50 -5.13 8.89
C GLU A 47 1.45 -4.11 9.37
N PRO A 48 1.20 -4.01 10.68
CA PRO A 48 0.32 -2.98 11.21
C PRO A 48 0.97 -1.64 10.93
N SER A 49 0.33 -0.84 10.08
CA SER A 49 0.83 0.48 9.73
C SER A 49 -0.14 1.52 10.30
N PRO A 50 0.35 2.62 10.89
CA PRO A 50 -0.51 3.78 11.16
C PRO A 50 -1.14 4.33 9.86
N SER A 51 -0.56 3.96 8.72
CA SER A 51 -1.11 4.14 7.39
C SER A 51 -2.26 3.17 7.10
N PHE A 52 -3.47 3.71 6.91
CA PHE A 52 -4.66 2.93 6.57
C PHE A 52 -4.74 2.52 5.10
N MET A 53 -3.89 3.08 4.22
CA MET A 53 -3.81 2.69 2.81
C MET A 53 -2.45 2.09 2.49
N LYS A 54 -2.46 0.98 1.74
CA LYS A 54 -1.25 0.35 1.21
C LYS A 54 -1.24 0.46 -0.31
N PHE A 55 -0.08 0.71 -0.87
CA PHE A 55 0.13 0.74 -2.32
C PHE A 55 1.24 -0.22 -2.71
N LEU A 56 1.04 -0.92 -3.83
CA LEU A 56 2.02 -1.82 -4.43
C LEU A 56 2.71 -1.12 -5.60
N THR A 57 4.02 -1.32 -5.71
CA THR A 57 4.82 -0.83 -6.84
C THR A 57 5.97 -1.79 -7.10
N LEU A 58 6.45 -1.86 -8.35
CA LEU A 58 7.69 -2.59 -8.62
C LEU A 58 8.86 -1.81 -8.00
N LYS A 59 9.79 -2.49 -7.33
CA LYS A 59 10.96 -1.85 -6.67
C LYS A 59 11.73 -0.92 -7.62
N LYS A 60 11.89 -1.32 -8.88
CA LYS A 60 12.55 -0.52 -9.94
C LYS A 60 11.84 0.81 -10.29
N TRP A 61 10.60 1.00 -9.86
CA TRP A 61 9.81 2.21 -10.11
C TRP A 61 9.70 3.13 -8.89
N GLY A 62 10.37 2.82 -7.78
CA GLY A 62 10.30 3.62 -6.55
C GLY A 62 10.65 5.10 -6.76
N ASN A 63 11.61 5.40 -7.63
CA ASN A 63 12.02 6.78 -7.96
C ASN A 63 11.03 7.54 -8.87
N ARG A 64 10.00 6.88 -9.38
CA ARG A 64 8.94 7.49 -10.22
C ARG A 64 7.69 7.82 -9.43
N ILE A 65 7.67 7.50 -8.14
CA ILE A 65 6.53 7.78 -7.26
C ILE A 65 6.55 9.26 -6.92
N LYS A 66 5.40 9.91 -7.13
CA LYS A 66 5.18 11.31 -6.80
C LYS A 66 4.29 11.39 -5.58
N THR A 67 4.60 12.32 -4.70
CA THR A 67 3.78 12.62 -3.52
C THR A 67 3.14 14.00 -3.66
N ARG A 68 2.01 14.18 -2.99
CA ARG A 68 1.29 15.44 -2.87
C ARG A 68 1.11 15.75 -1.39
N TYR A 69 1.42 16.97 -0.99
CA TYR A 69 1.16 17.45 0.36
C TYR A 69 -0.31 17.88 0.49
N ILE A 70 -0.94 17.52 1.61
CA ILE A 70 -2.27 17.98 1.98
C ILE A 70 -2.12 18.88 3.21
N GLU A 71 -2.36 20.17 3.00
CA GLU A 71 -2.05 21.22 3.98
C GLU A 71 -2.94 21.13 5.21
N GLU A 72 -4.24 20.87 5.01
CA GLU A 72 -5.25 20.87 6.09
C GLU A 72 -5.01 19.77 7.13
N GLN A 73 -4.34 18.68 6.74
CA GLN A 73 -4.05 17.56 7.62
C GLN A 73 -2.55 17.33 7.85
N ASN A 74 -1.68 18.20 7.30
CA ASN A 74 -0.23 18.17 7.50
C ASN A 74 0.43 16.80 7.19
N TYR A 75 0.10 16.22 6.03
CA TYR A 75 0.70 14.95 5.58
C TYR A 75 0.89 14.89 4.06
N TYR A 76 1.68 13.91 3.60
CA TYR A 76 1.86 13.56 2.19
C TYR A 76 1.05 12.32 1.80
N LEU A 77 0.44 12.36 0.62
CA LEU A 77 -0.17 11.22 -0.08
C LEU A 77 0.60 10.89 -1.36
N ILE A 78 0.33 9.73 -1.94
CA ILE A 78 0.77 9.41 -3.30
C ILE A 78 -0.13 10.10 -4.31
N ASP A 79 0.46 10.70 -5.35
CA ASP A 79 -0.28 11.09 -6.54
C ASP A 79 -0.54 9.84 -7.39
N ILE A 80 -1.68 9.19 -7.13
CA ILE A 80 -2.10 7.94 -7.79
C ILE A 80 -2.26 8.05 -9.30
N PHE A 81 -2.47 9.26 -9.83
CA PHE A 81 -2.64 9.47 -11.27
C PHE A 81 -1.30 9.56 -11.99
N ASN A 82 -0.26 9.97 -11.29
CA ASN A 82 1.07 10.21 -11.86
C ASN A 82 2.15 9.24 -11.35
N SER A 83 1.78 8.30 -10.49
CA SER A 83 2.69 7.31 -9.89
C SER A 83 2.35 5.90 -10.38
N PRO A 84 3.36 5.05 -10.65
CA PRO A 84 3.14 3.67 -11.06
C PRO A 84 2.85 2.77 -9.85
N VAL A 85 1.70 3.00 -9.23
CA VAL A 85 1.26 2.32 -8.02
C VAL A 85 -0.14 1.73 -8.20
N ILE A 86 -0.46 0.71 -7.41
CA ILE A 86 -1.79 0.12 -7.31
C ILE A 86 -2.20 0.12 -5.85
N GLU A 87 -3.40 0.62 -5.55
CA GLU A 87 -3.96 0.54 -4.20
C GLU A 87 -4.23 -0.92 -3.82
N PHE A 88 -3.85 -1.30 -2.61
CA PHE A 88 -4.04 -2.63 -2.07
C PHE A 88 -4.68 -2.54 -0.69
N SER A 89 -5.83 -3.19 -0.56
CA SER A 89 -6.65 -3.16 0.65
C SER A 89 -7.03 -4.58 1.04
N LEU A 90 -6.81 -4.93 2.30
CA LEU A 90 -7.32 -6.15 2.89
C LEU A 90 -8.72 -5.90 3.46
N PRO A 91 -9.61 -6.90 3.45
CA PRO A 91 -10.91 -6.76 4.12
C PRO A 91 -10.70 -6.41 5.60
N PHE A 92 -11.54 -5.53 6.14
CA PHE A 92 -11.49 -5.15 7.55
C PHE A 92 -11.66 -6.40 8.42
N GLN A 93 -10.57 -6.83 9.08
CA GLN A 93 -10.62 -7.87 10.07
C GLN A 93 -10.95 -7.21 11.41
N LYS A 94 -12.19 -7.38 11.87
CA LYS A 94 -12.57 -6.95 13.21
C LYS A 94 -11.68 -7.72 14.19
N GLU A 95 -10.83 -7.01 14.94
CA GLU A 95 -10.05 -7.62 16.00
C GLU A 95 -11.00 -8.41 16.91
N LYS A 96 -10.77 -9.72 17.01
CA LYS A 96 -11.40 -10.50 18.07
C LYS A 96 -10.73 -10.02 19.35
N ASN A 97 -11.40 -9.12 20.07
CA ASN A 97 -11.08 -8.86 21.47
C ASN A 97 -11.11 -10.22 22.19
N ILE A 98 -9.93 -10.73 22.56
CA ILE A 98 -9.78 -11.84 23.50
C ILE A 98 -9.60 -11.23 24.88
#